data_AF-A0A349HHR8-F1
#
_entry.id   AF-A0A349HHR8-F1
#
_cell.length_a   1.000
_cell.length_b   1.000
_cell.length_c   1.000
_cell.angle_alpha   90.00
_cell.angle_beta   90.00
_cell.angle_gamma   90.00
#
_symmetry.space_group_name_H-M   'P 1'
#
loop_
_entity.id
_entity.type
_entity.pdbx_description
1 polymer ?
#
loop_
_entity_poly.entity_id
_entity_poly.type
_entity_poly.pdbx_seq_one_letter_code
_entity_poly.pdbx_strand_id
1 'polypeptide(L)'
;MPEYKKFERSGGAAPRRQSLLDEIKELDARLLSLVSRRNYLMGKAASKRKQKGLPLGDPDMERRIFETWTTEAGHKKFDVKTARRVFEQLNNLAYAGVAKPETRRLSTYVMSPPQKPVDVTFDGPGSLFQSKLWIALCAAAGAEAKMGPLCVNDEITELIKSLNQAGAHLSWDGEAVESREGEGIEYEEKLVFAGDNAMTMYLAIAFGLKTVGKFKIAGGPLLKQYDSRPLAEVLSPLGARLNTLDLHSHGLPARLECGGRMASSIEISDGIPAEFIAALTLAAWTYPQGLTIKFTEGWHGTDLLNEVVAVLKKCGVKAKLSETECSVPATKDITVPEQPSVALEPELCAALLSIPAFSNGQVTINGSWPKSAVAEDALQTLKNGGVNIEISKGSITATKGEAAAETSFDFGNAHDLFPVGLALAINSRSECKVSNIADKVMFEQGIEMLERLGIKYERGEEELTVLPGRLKWDEAWSAPTPFFGIALGLMAWMRPGISM
;
A
#
# COMPACT_ATOMS: atom_id res chain seq x y z
N MET A 1 33.33 51.64 10.98
CA MET A 1 31.94 51.21 10.68
C MET A 1 31.99 49.72 10.39
N PRO A 2 31.11 48.88 10.97
CA PRO A 2 31.29 47.43 10.98
C PRO A 2 30.92 46.79 9.63
N GLU A 3 31.68 45.77 9.27
CA GLU A 3 31.46 44.88 8.12
C GLU A 3 30.12 44.15 8.23
N TYR A 4 29.27 44.27 7.21
CA TYR A 4 28.10 43.42 7.04
C TYR A 4 28.50 42.12 6.35
N LYS A 5 28.50 41.00 7.10
CA LYS A 5 28.52 39.65 6.53
C LYS A 5 27.31 39.45 5.61
N LYS A 6 27.56 39.19 4.33
CA LYS A 6 26.56 38.62 3.42
C LYS A 6 26.26 37.19 3.89
N PHE A 7 25.01 36.95 4.29
CA PHE A 7 24.49 35.59 4.41
C PHE A 7 24.37 34.97 3.02
N GLU A 8 25.20 33.97 2.74
CA GLU A 8 24.97 33.05 1.63
C GLU A 8 23.74 32.20 1.95
N ARG A 9 22.70 32.30 1.12
CA ARG A 9 21.55 31.40 1.17
C ARG A 9 21.95 30.07 0.54
N SER A 10 22.11 29.05 1.36
CA SER A 10 22.14 27.65 0.95
C SER A 10 20.79 27.29 0.31
N GLY A 11 20.74 27.22 -1.02
CA GLY A 11 19.57 26.77 -1.77
C GLY A 11 19.44 25.25 -1.74
N GLY A 12 18.88 24.71 -0.66
CA GLY A 12 18.29 23.37 -0.70
C GLY A 12 17.05 23.42 -1.59
N ALA A 13 16.98 22.53 -2.59
CA ALA A 13 15.78 22.40 -3.41
C ALA A 13 14.61 21.97 -2.51
N ALA A 14 13.60 22.83 -2.40
CA ALA A 14 12.41 22.57 -1.62
C ALA A 14 11.68 21.31 -2.15
N PRO A 15 11.06 20.49 -1.27
CA PRO A 15 10.27 19.34 -1.69
C PRO A 15 9.24 19.75 -2.74
N ARG A 16 9.13 19.00 -3.84
CA ARG A 16 8.14 19.24 -4.90
C ARG A 16 6.76 19.22 -4.27
N ARG A 17 6.09 20.38 -4.27
CA ARG A 17 4.69 20.50 -3.83
C ARG A 17 3.84 19.48 -4.59
N GLN A 18 2.98 18.77 -3.86
CA GLN A 18 1.93 17.94 -4.45
C GLN A 18 1.19 18.76 -5.52
N SER A 19 0.74 18.09 -6.58
CA SER A 19 -0.05 18.79 -7.58
C SER A 19 -1.34 19.26 -6.91
N LEU A 20 -1.82 20.46 -7.28
CA LEU A 20 -3.08 20.98 -6.75
C LEU A 20 -4.24 19.98 -6.95
N LEU A 21 -4.18 19.16 -8.01
CA LEU A 21 -5.16 18.11 -8.27
C LEU A 21 -5.10 17.00 -7.22
N ASP A 22 -3.91 16.54 -6.84
CA ASP A 22 -3.74 15.46 -5.86
C ASP A 22 -4.11 15.94 -4.46
N GLU A 23 -3.74 17.17 -4.10
CA GLU A 23 -4.21 17.82 -2.87
C GLU A 23 -5.75 17.89 -2.85
N ILE A 24 -6.39 18.26 -3.96
CA ILE A 24 -7.86 18.29 -4.07
C ILE A 24 -8.46 16.88 -3.97
N LYS A 25 -7.89 15.88 -4.63
CA LYS A 25 -8.37 14.48 -4.55
C LYS A 25 -8.30 13.94 -3.13
N GLU A 26 -7.20 14.19 -2.43
CA GLU A 26 -7.02 13.81 -1.02
C GLU A 26 -8.05 14.53 -0.13
N LEU A 27 -8.23 15.84 -0.34
CA LEU A 27 -9.24 16.62 0.37
C LEU A 27 -10.67 16.14 0.07
N ASP A 28 -10.99 15.78 -1.17
CA ASP A 28 -12.30 15.28 -1.57
C ASP A 28 -12.58 13.89 -0.97
N ALA A 29 -11.58 13.01 -0.90
CA ALA A 29 -11.72 11.72 -0.22
C ALA A 29 -12.06 11.90 1.26
N ARG A 30 -11.36 12.83 1.95
CA ARG A 30 -11.67 13.21 3.33
C ARG A 30 -13.04 13.85 3.47
N LEU A 31 -13.40 14.75 2.54
CA LEU A 31 -14.70 15.41 2.53
C LEU A 31 -15.83 14.39 2.38
N LEU A 32 -15.69 13.41 1.48
CA LEU A 32 -16.67 12.35 1.29
C LEU A 32 -16.82 11.46 2.53
N SER A 33 -15.73 11.11 3.20
CA SER A 33 -15.78 10.39 4.49
C SER A 33 -16.57 11.20 5.55
N LEU A 34 -16.22 12.49 5.72
CA LEU A 34 -16.90 13.38 6.66
C LEU A 34 -18.39 13.55 6.35
N VAL A 35 -18.73 13.74 5.07
CA VAL A 35 -20.11 13.84 4.59
C VAL A 35 -20.88 12.55 4.86
N SER A 36 -20.28 11.40 4.56
CA SER A 36 -20.86 10.08 4.83
C SER A 36 -21.18 9.91 6.32
N ARG A 37 -20.19 10.17 7.18
CA ARG A 37 -20.33 10.08 8.65
C ARG A 37 -21.40 11.02 9.19
N ARG A 38 -21.40 12.29 8.76
CA ARG A 38 -22.44 13.28 9.14
C ARG A 38 -23.83 12.80 8.74
N ASN A 39 -23.98 12.33 7.50
CA ASN A 39 -25.28 11.88 6.98
C ASN A 39 -25.79 10.64 7.70
N TYR A 40 -24.91 9.76 8.15
CA TYR A 40 -25.28 8.67 9.02
C TYR A 40 -25.81 9.16 10.38
N LEU A 41 -25.09 10.06 11.07
CA LEU A 41 -25.50 10.58 12.38
C LEU A 41 -26.85 11.33 12.29
N MET A 42 -27.01 12.17 11.27
CA MET A 42 -28.28 12.85 10.97
C MET A 42 -29.39 11.84 10.64
N GLY A 43 -29.09 10.82 9.84
CA GLY A 43 -30.03 9.75 9.52
C GLY A 43 -30.44 8.92 10.74
N LYS A 44 -29.54 8.69 11.70
CA LYS A 44 -29.83 7.99 12.96
C LYS A 44 -30.73 8.82 13.87
N ALA A 45 -30.47 10.12 13.99
CA ALA A 45 -31.35 11.05 14.70
C ALA A 45 -32.74 11.07 14.07
N ALA A 46 -32.82 11.20 12.73
CA ALA A 46 -34.07 11.16 11.98
C ALA A 46 -34.82 9.83 12.12
N SER A 47 -34.12 8.69 12.11
CA SER A 47 -34.71 7.36 12.27
C SER A 47 -35.32 7.18 13.66
N LYS A 48 -34.66 7.65 14.73
CA LYS A 48 -35.23 7.66 16.09
C LYS A 48 -36.49 8.52 16.19
N ARG A 49 -36.56 9.64 15.46
CA ARG A 49 -37.74 10.50 15.39
C ARG A 49 -38.88 9.82 14.61
N LYS A 50 -38.56 9.19 13.47
CA LYS A 50 -39.51 8.39 12.68
C LYS A 50 -40.14 7.27 13.51
N GLN A 51 -39.36 6.55 14.32
CA GLN A 51 -39.86 5.50 15.23
C GLN A 51 -40.84 6.04 16.28
N LYS A 52 -40.74 7.32 16.64
CA LYS A 52 -41.64 8.02 17.57
C LYS A 52 -42.80 8.72 16.85
N GLY A 53 -42.98 8.53 15.54
CA GLY A 53 -44.02 9.19 14.74
C GLY A 53 -43.77 10.69 14.49
N LEU A 54 -42.55 11.17 14.72
CA LEU A 54 -42.18 12.58 14.54
C LEU A 54 -41.58 12.82 13.13
N PRO A 55 -41.62 14.08 12.63
CA PRO A 55 -40.91 14.45 11.39
C PRO A 55 -39.42 14.12 11.43
N LEU A 56 -38.86 13.75 10.28
CA LEU A 56 -37.43 13.39 10.15
C LEU A 56 -36.50 14.51 10.61
N GLY A 57 -36.84 15.75 10.24
CA GLY A 57 -36.13 16.95 10.67
C GLY A 57 -36.43 17.34 12.11
N ASP A 58 -35.41 17.88 12.78
CA ASP A 58 -35.48 18.46 14.10
C ASP A 58 -35.03 19.93 14.02
N PRO A 59 -35.98 20.89 13.97
CA PRO A 59 -35.65 22.29 13.73
C PRO A 59 -34.68 22.91 14.75
N ASP A 60 -34.77 22.49 16.02
CA ASP A 60 -33.88 22.98 17.07
C ASP A 60 -32.48 22.39 16.94
N MET A 61 -32.37 21.10 16.62
CA MET A 61 -31.08 20.46 16.35
C MET A 61 -30.42 21.06 15.11
N GLU A 62 -31.15 21.21 14.02
CA GLU A 62 -30.63 21.80 12.78
C GLU A 62 -30.16 23.24 13.01
N ARG A 63 -30.91 24.03 13.77
CA ARG A 63 -30.51 25.40 14.13
C ARG A 63 -29.18 25.41 14.89
N ARG A 64 -29.03 24.57 15.92
CA ARG A 64 -27.78 24.50 16.70
C ARG A 64 -26.58 24.05 15.88
N ILE A 65 -26.77 23.07 14.98
CA ILE A 65 -25.68 22.65 14.08
C ILE A 65 -25.35 23.79 13.10
N PHE A 66 -26.35 24.52 12.60
CA PHE A 66 -26.13 25.63 11.67
C PHE A 66 -25.49 26.86 12.34
N GLU A 67 -25.68 27.07 13.65
CA GLU A 67 -24.95 28.08 14.42
C GLU A 67 -23.43 27.85 14.31
N THR A 68 -22.98 26.60 14.43
CA THR A 68 -21.57 26.23 14.21
C THR A 68 -21.11 26.51 12.78
N TRP A 69 -21.94 26.20 11.76
CA TRP A 69 -21.63 26.51 10.37
C TRP A 69 -21.51 28.01 10.11
N THR A 70 -22.33 28.83 10.77
CA THR A 70 -22.31 30.28 10.62
C THR A 70 -21.03 30.87 11.20
N THR A 71 -20.62 30.40 12.40
CA THR A 71 -19.37 30.82 13.03
C THR A 71 -18.16 30.43 12.17
N GLU A 72 -18.07 29.17 11.75
CA GLU A 72 -16.94 28.66 10.96
C GLU A 72 -16.86 29.28 9.56
N ALA A 73 -18.00 29.51 8.89
CA ALA A 73 -18.04 30.16 7.57
C ALA A 73 -17.48 31.58 7.64
N GLY A 74 -17.80 32.33 8.70
CA GLY A 74 -17.25 33.67 8.95
C GLY A 74 -15.73 33.67 9.08
N HIS A 75 -15.17 32.74 9.85
CA HIS A 75 -13.72 32.62 10.04
C HIS A 75 -12.98 32.20 8.76
N LYS A 76 -13.59 31.35 7.92
CA LYS A 76 -12.96 30.78 6.71
C LYS A 76 -13.26 31.58 5.43
N LYS A 77 -13.81 32.79 5.54
CA LYS A 77 -14.23 33.66 4.41
C LYS A 77 -15.19 32.97 3.43
N PHE A 78 -16.01 32.05 3.93
CA PHE A 78 -17.01 31.34 3.13
C PHE A 78 -18.34 32.10 3.19
N ASP A 79 -19.02 32.26 2.06
CA ASP A 79 -20.31 32.93 2.01
C ASP A 79 -21.39 32.15 2.79
N VAL A 80 -22.05 32.81 3.75
CA VAL A 80 -23.04 32.19 4.66
C VAL A 80 -24.25 31.65 3.89
N LYS A 81 -24.65 32.30 2.78
CA LYS A 81 -25.75 31.79 1.94
C LYS A 81 -25.36 30.50 1.24
N THR A 82 -24.12 30.41 0.76
CA THR A 82 -23.56 29.19 0.18
C THR A 82 -23.39 28.09 1.23
N ALA A 83 -22.92 28.42 2.44
CA ALA A 83 -22.83 27.48 3.57
C ALA A 83 -24.19 26.86 3.89
N ARG A 84 -25.24 27.69 3.92
CA ARG A 84 -26.63 27.26 4.12
C ARG A 84 -27.09 26.29 3.02
N ARG A 85 -26.81 26.58 1.75
CA ARG A 85 -27.14 25.67 0.64
C ARG A 85 -26.48 24.31 0.79
N VAL A 86 -25.18 24.28 1.11
CA VAL A 86 -24.45 23.01 1.34
C VAL A 86 -25.03 22.26 2.53
N PHE A 87 -25.27 22.95 3.65
CA PHE A 87 -25.89 22.38 4.84
C PHE A 87 -27.26 21.74 4.55
N GLU A 88 -28.11 22.43 3.80
CA GLU A 88 -29.42 21.94 3.37
C GLU A 88 -29.31 20.71 2.47
N GLN A 89 -28.37 20.70 1.51
CA GLN A 89 -28.13 19.54 0.65
C GLN A 89 -27.65 18.32 1.46
N LEU A 90 -26.76 18.52 2.43
CA LEU A 90 -26.30 17.44 3.32
C LEU A 90 -27.44 16.90 4.19
N ASN A 91 -28.32 17.76 4.72
CA ASN A 91 -29.51 17.32 5.46
C ASN A 91 -30.47 16.54 4.56
N ASN A 92 -30.75 17.03 3.36
CA ASN A 92 -31.60 16.36 2.40
C ASN A 92 -31.05 14.98 2.02
N LEU A 93 -29.73 14.87 1.80
CA LEU A 93 -29.06 13.61 1.52
C LEU A 93 -29.22 12.62 2.70
N ALA A 94 -29.08 13.09 3.94
CA ALA A 94 -29.29 12.27 5.14
C ALA A 94 -30.75 11.78 5.26
N TYR A 95 -31.74 12.65 5.05
CA TYR A 95 -33.15 12.32 5.17
C TYR A 95 -33.66 11.45 4.03
N ALA A 96 -33.18 11.67 2.80
CA ALA A 96 -33.50 10.85 1.64
C ALA A 96 -33.13 9.38 1.87
N GLY A 97 -31.97 9.12 2.50
CA GLY A 97 -31.54 7.76 2.87
C GLY A 97 -32.41 7.08 3.92
N VAL A 98 -33.16 7.83 4.75
CA VAL A 98 -34.11 7.30 5.75
C VAL A 98 -35.52 7.14 5.17
N ALA A 99 -35.87 7.97 4.18
CA ALA A 99 -37.14 7.91 3.46
C ALA A 99 -37.19 6.74 2.46
N LYS A 100 -36.06 6.43 1.81
CA LYS A 100 -35.91 5.32 0.85
C LYS A 100 -34.75 4.39 1.28
N PRO A 101 -35.01 3.36 2.10
CA PRO A 101 -33.96 2.47 2.61
C PRO A 101 -33.30 1.62 1.51
N GLU A 102 -33.98 1.41 0.39
CA GLU A 102 -33.52 0.58 -0.73
C GLU A 102 -32.28 1.15 -1.43
N THR A 103 -32.10 2.46 -1.45
CA THR A 103 -30.90 3.11 -2.03
C THR A 103 -29.65 3.01 -1.15
N ARG A 104 -29.74 2.39 0.05
CA ARG A 104 -28.64 2.19 1.00
C ARG A 104 -28.20 0.73 1.16
N ARG A 105 -28.79 -0.21 0.40
CA ARG A 105 -28.41 -1.63 0.49
C ARG A 105 -27.07 -1.88 -0.20
N LEU A 106 -25.99 -1.41 0.41
CA LEU A 106 -24.73 -2.14 0.34
C LEU A 106 -24.98 -3.47 1.04
N SER A 107 -24.59 -4.59 0.42
CA SER A 107 -24.64 -5.91 1.05
C SER A 107 -23.73 -5.85 2.28
N THR A 108 -24.32 -5.74 3.47
CA THR A 108 -23.56 -5.66 4.71
C THR A 108 -23.14 -7.05 5.14
N TYR A 109 -21.86 -7.25 5.37
CA TYR A 109 -21.33 -8.50 5.87
C TYR A 109 -21.10 -8.39 7.38
N VAL A 110 -21.89 -9.12 8.17
CA VAL A 110 -21.85 -9.08 9.63
C VAL A 110 -20.89 -10.15 10.15
N MET A 111 -19.80 -9.71 10.79
CA MET A 111 -18.80 -10.57 11.41
C MET A 111 -19.20 -10.88 12.86
N SER A 112 -19.33 -12.16 13.17
CA SER A 112 -19.58 -12.68 14.53
C SER A 112 -18.81 -14.00 14.71
N PRO A 113 -17.47 -13.94 14.85
CA PRO A 113 -16.66 -15.13 14.92
C PRO A 113 -17.00 -15.94 16.20
N PRO A 114 -16.82 -17.28 16.16
CA PRO A 114 -17.11 -18.13 17.31
C PRO A 114 -16.13 -17.85 18.46
N GLN A 115 -16.65 -17.81 19.68
CA GLN A 115 -15.90 -17.56 20.91
C GLN A 115 -15.23 -18.85 21.41
N LYS A 116 -14.34 -19.42 20.60
CA LYS A 116 -13.53 -20.59 20.93
C LYS A 116 -12.07 -20.35 20.55
N PRO A 117 -11.10 -20.99 21.24
CA PRO A 117 -9.70 -20.95 20.85
C PRO A 117 -9.55 -21.36 19.39
N VAL A 118 -8.73 -20.62 18.64
CA VAL A 118 -8.37 -21.00 17.28
C VAL A 118 -7.32 -22.09 17.30
N ASP A 119 -7.37 -22.99 16.32
CA ASP A 119 -6.32 -23.95 16.05
C ASP A 119 -6.35 -24.20 14.54
N VAL A 120 -5.55 -23.42 13.82
CA VAL A 120 -5.53 -23.42 12.36
C VAL A 120 -4.10 -23.45 11.86
N THR A 121 -3.87 -24.27 10.82
CA THR A 121 -2.62 -24.31 10.07
C THR A 121 -2.95 -24.13 8.60
N PHE A 122 -2.26 -23.21 7.93
CA PHE A 122 -2.46 -22.94 6.50
C PHE A 122 -1.18 -22.40 5.86
N ASP A 123 -1.10 -22.48 4.54
CA ASP A 123 0.00 -21.89 3.78
C ASP A 123 -0.17 -20.37 3.71
N GLY A 124 0.87 -19.64 4.09
CA GLY A 124 0.80 -18.18 4.18
C GLY A 124 0.87 -17.48 2.83
N PRO A 125 0.30 -16.27 2.73
CA PRO A 125 0.46 -15.46 1.53
C PRO A 125 1.94 -15.17 1.28
N GLY A 126 2.42 -15.50 0.09
CA GLY A 126 3.76 -15.16 -0.37
C GLY A 126 3.88 -13.69 -0.76
N SER A 127 5.10 -13.14 -0.67
CA SER A 127 5.39 -11.76 -1.04
C SER A 127 5.00 -11.46 -2.48
N LEU A 128 4.14 -10.46 -2.67
CA LEU A 128 3.67 -10.06 -3.99
C LEU A 128 4.82 -9.44 -4.81
N PHE A 129 5.66 -8.62 -4.17
CA PHE A 129 6.82 -8.02 -4.79
C PHE A 129 7.81 -9.08 -5.27
N GLN A 130 8.20 -10.01 -4.39
CA GLN A 130 9.15 -11.07 -4.75
C GLN A 130 8.59 -12.00 -5.83
N SER A 131 7.28 -12.27 -5.83
CA SER A 131 6.60 -13.01 -6.90
C SER A 131 6.81 -12.34 -8.26
N LYS A 132 6.64 -11.01 -8.35
CA LYS A 132 6.88 -10.26 -9.60
C LYS A 132 8.35 -10.34 -10.04
N LEU A 133 9.30 -10.27 -9.10
CA LEU A 133 10.73 -10.39 -9.41
C LEU A 133 11.06 -11.74 -10.03
N TRP A 134 10.59 -12.83 -9.42
CA TRP A 134 10.82 -14.18 -9.94
C TRP A 134 10.17 -14.41 -11.30
N ILE A 135 8.91 -14.01 -11.47
CA ILE A 135 8.20 -14.13 -12.74
C ILE A 135 8.94 -13.37 -13.84
N ALA A 136 9.36 -12.13 -13.57
CA ALA A 136 10.08 -11.32 -14.54
C ALA A 136 11.47 -11.89 -14.86
N LEU A 137 12.20 -12.42 -13.88
CA LEU A 137 13.49 -13.07 -14.12
C LEU A 137 13.37 -14.37 -14.92
N CYS A 138 12.39 -15.23 -14.61
CA CYS A 138 12.14 -16.44 -15.39
C CYS A 138 11.84 -16.08 -16.85
N ALA A 139 10.96 -15.10 -17.06
CA ALA A 139 10.61 -14.60 -18.38
C ALA A 139 11.80 -13.98 -19.12
N ALA A 140 12.62 -13.18 -18.43
CA ALA A 140 13.77 -12.52 -19.03
C ALA A 140 14.91 -13.48 -19.38
N ALA A 141 15.14 -14.50 -18.54
CA ALA A 141 16.13 -15.53 -18.75
C ALA A 141 15.66 -16.63 -19.72
N GLY A 142 14.35 -16.70 -20.03
CA GLY A 142 13.79 -17.80 -20.80
C GLY A 142 13.90 -19.15 -20.08
N ALA A 143 13.92 -19.13 -18.75
CA ALA A 143 14.18 -20.32 -17.93
C ALA A 143 12.89 -21.10 -17.62
N GLU A 144 13.00 -22.43 -17.58
CA GLU A 144 11.95 -23.30 -17.06
C GLU A 144 11.91 -23.21 -15.52
N ALA A 145 10.75 -22.90 -14.97
CA ALA A 145 10.55 -22.81 -13.54
C ALA A 145 9.08 -22.97 -13.16
N LYS A 146 8.83 -23.54 -11.99
CA LYS A 146 7.51 -23.62 -11.35
C LYS A 146 7.54 -22.93 -10.00
N MET A 147 6.78 -21.85 -9.88
CA MET A 147 6.72 -21.01 -8.69
C MET A 147 5.36 -21.21 -8.01
N GLY A 148 5.36 -21.53 -6.72
CA GLY A 148 4.13 -21.68 -5.95
C GLY A 148 4.35 -22.23 -4.54
N PRO A 149 3.38 -22.04 -3.63
CA PRO A 149 2.15 -21.25 -3.83
C PRO A 149 2.42 -19.74 -3.84
N LEU A 150 1.74 -19.02 -4.74
CA LEU A 150 1.77 -17.57 -4.92
C LEU A 150 0.37 -16.98 -4.75
N CYS A 151 0.31 -15.73 -4.32
CA CYS A 151 -0.93 -14.94 -4.33
C CYS A 151 -1.23 -14.45 -5.76
N VAL A 152 -1.78 -15.32 -6.61
CA VAL A 152 -2.13 -14.97 -8.00
C VAL A 152 -3.37 -14.05 -8.01
N ASN A 153 -3.11 -12.74 -8.03
CA ASN A 153 -4.12 -11.69 -8.13
C ASN A 153 -4.08 -11.03 -9.52
N ASP A 154 -4.94 -10.02 -9.73
CA ASP A 154 -5.01 -9.30 -11.01
C ASP A 154 -3.63 -8.74 -11.42
N GLU A 155 -2.84 -8.20 -10.49
CA GLU A 155 -1.50 -7.66 -10.79
C GLU A 155 -0.53 -8.72 -11.34
N ILE A 156 -0.53 -9.93 -10.76
CA ILE A 156 0.27 -11.05 -11.26
C ILE A 156 -0.24 -11.49 -12.64
N THR A 157 -1.56 -11.59 -12.83
CA THR A 157 -2.11 -12.00 -14.13
C THR A 157 -1.82 -10.97 -15.23
N GLU A 158 -1.85 -9.68 -14.91
CA GLU A 158 -1.50 -8.60 -15.83
C GLU A 158 -0.02 -8.60 -16.17
N LEU A 159 0.86 -8.80 -15.18
CA LEU A 159 2.29 -8.98 -15.41
C LEU A 159 2.58 -10.14 -16.36
N ILE A 160 1.97 -11.31 -16.11
CA ILE A 160 2.12 -12.50 -16.96
C ILE A 160 1.68 -12.19 -18.39
N LYS A 161 0.50 -11.59 -18.57
CA LYS A 161 -0.01 -11.20 -19.90
C LYS A 161 0.93 -10.23 -20.60
N SER A 162 1.48 -9.25 -19.88
CA SER A 162 2.42 -8.27 -20.40
C SER A 162 3.72 -8.92 -20.89
N LEU A 163 4.30 -9.80 -20.08
CA LEU A 163 5.52 -10.54 -20.42
C LEU A 163 5.31 -11.52 -21.58
N ASN A 164 4.14 -12.17 -21.65
CA ASN A 164 3.78 -13.03 -22.79
C ASN A 164 3.62 -12.23 -24.09
N GLN A 165 3.12 -10.99 -24.04
CA GLN A 165 3.12 -10.09 -25.21
C GLN A 165 4.55 -9.71 -25.63
N ALA A 166 5.50 -9.72 -24.70
CA ALA A 166 6.93 -9.57 -24.98
C ALA A 166 7.61 -10.89 -25.43
N GLY A 167 6.89 -12.01 -25.54
CA GLY A 167 7.43 -13.28 -26.05
C GLY A 167 7.73 -14.34 -24.99
N ALA A 168 7.45 -14.08 -23.70
CA ALA A 168 7.56 -15.10 -22.67
C ALA A 168 6.55 -16.25 -22.84
N HIS A 169 6.82 -17.37 -22.17
CA HIS A 169 5.96 -18.55 -22.13
C HIS A 169 5.54 -18.85 -20.69
N LEU A 170 4.75 -17.94 -20.13
CA LEU A 170 4.22 -18.04 -18.78
C LEU A 170 2.76 -18.51 -18.80
N SER A 171 2.43 -19.43 -17.90
CA SER A 171 1.06 -19.85 -17.58
C SER A 171 0.86 -19.84 -16.07
N TRP A 172 -0.39 -19.80 -15.62
CA TRP A 172 -0.72 -19.94 -14.20
C TRP A 172 -1.85 -20.95 -14.03
N ASP A 173 -1.83 -21.67 -12.92
CA ASP A 173 -2.86 -22.61 -12.50
C ASP A 173 -3.09 -22.46 -11.00
N GLY A 174 -4.28 -21.99 -10.63
CA GLY A 174 -4.62 -21.65 -9.24
C GLY A 174 -3.59 -20.72 -8.61
N GLU A 175 -2.79 -21.27 -7.70
CA GLU A 175 -1.77 -20.58 -6.90
C GLU A 175 -0.35 -20.76 -7.45
N ALA A 176 -0.16 -21.41 -8.60
CA ALA A 176 1.15 -21.62 -9.20
C ALA A 176 1.32 -20.86 -10.51
N VAL A 177 2.54 -20.40 -10.77
CA VAL A 177 2.97 -19.83 -12.05
C VAL A 177 4.06 -20.71 -12.63
N GLU A 178 3.90 -21.11 -13.89
CA GLU A 178 4.84 -21.94 -14.63
C GLU A 178 5.45 -21.12 -15.78
N SER A 179 6.78 -21.15 -15.86
CA SER A 179 7.57 -20.61 -16.96
C SER A 179 8.15 -21.78 -17.75
N ARG A 180 8.01 -21.74 -19.08
CA ARG A 180 8.62 -22.72 -19.98
C ARG A 180 9.89 -22.16 -20.59
N GLU A 181 10.82 -23.06 -20.92
CA GLU A 181 12.04 -22.69 -21.63
C GLU A 181 11.73 -21.95 -22.95
N GLY A 182 12.52 -20.92 -23.26
CA GLY A 182 12.37 -20.13 -24.48
C GLY A 182 13.50 -19.12 -24.67
N GLU A 183 13.36 -18.24 -25.67
CA GLU A 183 14.37 -17.22 -26.01
C GLU A 183 14.39 -16.02 -25.04
N GLY A 184 13.41 -15.97 -24.13
CA GLY A 184 13.18 -14.87 -23.20
C GLY A 184 12.35 -13.73 -23.80
N ILE A 185 12.23 -12.62 -23.08
CA ILE A 185 11.46 -11.44 -23.54
C ILE A 185 12.25 -10.58 -24.54
N GLU A 186 11.55 -10.13 -25.58
CA GLU A 186 12.01 -9.15 -26.57
C GLU A 186 10.90 -8.13 -26.81
N TYR A 187 11.22 -6.85 -26.71
CA TYR A 187 10.22 -5.78 -26.80
C TYR A 187 10.20 -5.08 -28.16
N GLU A 188 11.27 -5.15 -28.96
CA GLU A 188 11.40 -4.38 -30.20
C GLU A 188 10.16 -4.49 -31.12
N GLU A 189 9.64 -3.32 -31.53
CA GLU A 189 8.43 -3.14 -32.37
C GLU A 189 7.12 -3.74 -31.79
N LYS A 190 7.10 -4.15 -30.52
CA LYS A 190 5.89 -4.67 -29.87
C LYS A 190 5.04 -3.56 -29.21
N LEU A 191 3.80 -3.93 -28.92
CA LEU A 191 2.89 -3.20 -28.04
C LEU A 191 2.58 -4.09 -26.85
N VAL A 192 2.95 -3.65 -25.65
CA VAL A 192 2.66 -4.36 -24.40
C VAL A 192 1.66 -3.58 -23.55
N PHE A 193 0.73 -4.29 -22.92
CA PHE A 193 -0.21 -3.75 -21.97
C PHE A 193 0.29 -4.04 -20.55
N ALA A 194 0.57 -2.99 -19.78
CA ALA A 194 1.13 -3.08 -18.44
C ALA A 194 0.07 -3.23 -17.33
N GLY A 195 -1.21 -3.25 -17.67
CA GLY A 195 -2.26 -3.31 -16.67
C GLY A 195 -2.43 -2.00 -15.90
N ASP A 196 -2.83 -2.08 -14.63
CA ASP A 196 -2.98 -0.92 -13.74
C ASP A 196 -1.82 -0.75 -12.74
N ASN A 197 -0.87 -1.67 -12.71
CA ASN A 197 0.24 -1.66 -11.75
C ASN A 197 1.53 -1.05 -12.32
N ALA A 198 2.11 -0.08 -11.61
CA ALA A 198 3.32 0.62 -12.04
C ALA A 198 4.55 -0.29 -12.13
N MET A 199 4.66 -1.32 -11.28
CA MET A 199 5.78 -2.26 -11.33
C MET A 199 5.85 -3.02 -12.65
N THR A 200 4.71 -3.40 -13.24
CA THR A 200 4.68 -4.04 -14.57
C THR A 200 5.22 -3.11 -15.65
N MET A 201 4.85 -1.83 -15.61
CA MET A 201 5.41 -0.81 -16.52
C MET A 201 6.92 -0.63 -16.28
N TYR A 202 7.37 -0.56 -15.03
CA TYR A 202 8.79 -0.42 -14.69
C TYR A 202 9.62 -1.61 -15.18
N LEU A 203 9.13 -2.84 -15.00
CA LEU A 203 9.77 -4.05 -15.50
C LEU A 203 9.84 -4.05 -17.03
N ALA A 204 8.76 -3.67 -17.71
CA ALA A 204 8.76 -3.57 -19.17
C ALA A 204 9.77 -2.54 -19.66
N ILE A 205 9.82 -1.36 -19.03
CA ILE A 205 10.82 -0.32 -19.34
C ILE A 205 12.23 -0.87 -19.11
N ALA A 206 12.52 -1.39 -17.91
CA ALA A 206 13.84 -1.82 -17.50
C ALA A 206 14.40 -2.93 -18.40
N PHE A 207 13.63 -4.00 -18.63
CA PHE A 207 14.07 -5.07 -19.54
C PHE A 207 14.08 -4.65 -21.01
N GLY A 208 13.26 -3.66 -21.39
CA GLY A 208 13.29 -3.06 -22.71
C GLY A 208 14.56 -2.25 -23.02
N LEU A 209 15.29 -1.79 -21.99
CA LEU A 209 16.54 -1.03 -22.19
C LEU A 209 17.69 -1.87 -22.75
N LYS A 210 17.61 -3.21 -22.68
CA LYS A 210 18.69 -4.11 -23.10
C LYS A 210 18.90 -4.11 -24.62
N THR A 211 17.88 -3.79 -25.41
CA THR A 211 17.92 -3.78 -26.88
C THR A 211 17.81 -2.36 -27.44
N VAL A 212 18.55 -2.10 -28.52
CA VAL A 212 18.39 -0.88 -29.32
C VAL A 212 17.12 -1.03 -30.14
N GLY A 213 16.26 -0.02 -30.13
CA GLY A 213 14.99 -0.09 -30.84
C GLY A 213 13.92 0.75 -30.16
N LYS A 214 12.66 0.42 -30.43
CA LYS A 214 11.51 1.10 -29.83
C LYS A 214 10.36 0.14 -29.64
N PHE A 215 9.54 0.41 -28.63
CA PHE A 215 8.29 -0.31 -28.41
C PHE A 215 7.27 0.57 -27.70
N LYS A 216 6.01 0.13 -27.70
CA LYS A 216 4.91 0.87 -27.08
C LYS A 216 4.43 0.16 -25.83
N ILE A 217 4.10 0.95 -24.82
CA ILE A 217 3.52 0.49 -23.57
C ILE A 217 2.16 1.17 -23.42
N ALA A 218 1.10 0.38 -23.30
CA ALA A 218 -0.24 0.82 -22.94
C ALA A 218 -0.54 0.43 -21.49
N GLY A 219 -1.52 1.08 -20.86
CA GLY A 219 -1.91 0.80 -19.49
C GLY A 219 -3.39 1.06 -19.23
N GLY A 220 -3.86 0.54 -18.09
CA GLY A 220 -5.20 0.75 -17.57
C GLY A 220 -5.43 2.17 -17.03
N PRO A 221 -6.62 2.43 -16.47
CA PRO A 221 -7.00 3.74 -15.94
C PRO A 221 -5.99 4.40 -15.00
N LEU A 222 -5.31 3.63 -14.13
CA LEU A 222 -4.33 4.18 -13.18
C LEU A 222 -3.07 4.64 -13.91
N LEU A 223 -2.53 3.81 -14.80
CA LEU A 223 -1.30 4.16 -15.55
C LEU A 223 -1.53 5.26 -16.59
N LYS A 224 -2.76 5.49 -17.04
CA LYS A 224 -3.11 6.66 -17.87
C LYS A 224 -3.00 7.99 -17.11
N GLN A 225 -3.19 7.95 -15.80
CA GLN A 225 -3.10 9.12 -14.92
C GLN A 225 -1.72 9.27 -14.26
N TYR A 226 -0.88 8.22 -14.34
CA TYR A 226 0.44 8.21 -13.74
C TYR A 226 1.36 9.28 -14.34
N ASP A 227 2.14 9.98 -13.52
CA ASP A 227 3.13 10.94 -14.00
C ASP A 227 4.47 10.26 -14.28
N SER A 228 4.77 9.96 -15.55
CA SER A 228 6.02 9.30 -15.94
C SER A 228 7.22 10.23 -16.10
N ARG A 229 7.06 11.55 -15.95
CA ARG A 229 8.16 12.52 -16.13
C ARG A 229 9.37 12.28 -15.22
N PRO A 230 9.22 11.89 -13.93
CA PRO A 230 10.37 11.61 -13.07
C PRO A 230 11.30 10.54 -13.65
N LEU A 231 10.78 9.58 -14.43
CA LEU A 231 11.58 8.50 -15.03
C LEU A 231 12.61 9.02 -16.03
N ALA A 232 12.38 10.19 -16.65
CA ALA A 232 13.27 10.76 -17.66
C ALA A 232 14.67 11.09 -17.12
N GLU A 233 14.77 11.44 -15.83
CA GLU A 233 16.04 11.71 -15.15
C GLU A 233 16.98 10.50 -15.16
N VAL A 234 16.40 9.30 -15.03
CA VAL A 234 17.14 8.04 -15.03
C VAL A 234 17.27 7.45 -16.44
N LEU A 235 16.24 7.58 -17.28
CA LEU A 235 16.25 7.03 -18.64
C LEU A 235 17.24 7.74 -19.56
N SER A 236 17.38 9.07 -19.43
CA SER A 236 18.24 9.85 -20.34
C SER A 236 19.72 9.44 -20.27
N PRO A 237 20.35 9.30 -19.08
CA PRO A 237 21.70 8.73 -18.95
C PRO A 237 21.83 7.28 -19.44
N LEU A 238 20.74 6.50 -19.36
CA LEU A 238 20.69 5.13 -19.88
C LEU A 238 20.47 5.05 -21.39
N GLY A 239 20.47 6.19 -22.09
CA GLY A 239 20.36 6.22 -23.55
C GLY A 239 18.95 5.96 -24.07
N ALA A 240 17.92 6.17 -23.23
CA ALA A 240 16.53 5.93 -23.55
C ALA A 240 15.64 7.16 -23.30
N ARG A 241 14.50 7.19 -23.98
CA ARG A 241 13.47 8.23 -23.81
C ARG A 241 12.09 7.58 -23.81
N LEU A 242 11.25 7.98 -22.86
CA LEU A 242 9.85 7.58 -22.78
C LEU A 242 8.98 8.75 -23.25
N ASN A 243 8.44 8.64 -24.47
CA ASN A 243 7.60 9.66 -25.07
C ASN A 243 6.13 9.28 -24.92
N THR A 244 5.34 10.07 -24.20
CA THR A 244 3.89 9.84 -24.13
C THR A 244 3.25 10.06 -25.50
N LEU A 245 2.28 9.23 -25.85
CA LEU A 245 1.58 9.32 -27.14
C LEU A 245 0.39 10.28 -27.08
N ASP A 246 -0.10 10.57 -25.88
CA ASP A 246 -1.09 11.62 -25.61
C ASP A 246 -0.36 12.90 -25.18
N LEU A 247 -0.50 13.97 -25.97
CA LEU A 247 0.15 15.26 -25.71
C LEU A 247 -0.44 16.00 -24.50
N HIS A 248 -1.62 15.58 -24.03
CA HIS A 248 -2.28 16.17 -22.86
C HIS A 248 -2.07 15.35 -21.59
N SER A 249 -1.37 14.22 -21.66
CA SER A 249 -1.10 13.34 -20.53
C SER A 249 0.40 13.04 -20.37
N HIS A 250 0.79 12.81 -19.13
CA HIS A 250 2.12 12.33 -18.76
C HIS A 250 2.13 10.82 -18.45
N GLY A 251 0.98 10.14 -18.58
CA GLY A 251 0.84 8.70 -18.38
C GLY A 251 0.92 7.89 -19.66
N LEU A 252 0.59 6.61 -19.55
CA LEU A 252 0.47 5.70 -20.68
C LEU A 252 -0.76 6.06 -21.53
N PRO A 253 -0.78 5.78 -22.85
CA PRO A 253 0.25 5.03 -23.58
C PRO A 253 1.49 5.87 -23.90
N ALA A 254 2.65 5.21 -23.85
CA ALA A 254 3.94 5.82 -24.16
C ALA A 254 4.76 4.92 -25.10
N ARG A 255 5.70 5.52 -25.82
CA ARG A 255 6.72 4.82 -26.62
C ARG A 255 8.06 4.96 -25.92
N LEU A 256 8.70 3.82 -25.64
CA LEU A 256 10.10 3.80 -25.23
C LEU A 256 10.97 3.75 -26.49
N GLU A 257 11.96 4.62 -26.57
CA GLU A 257 12.96 4.68 -27.63
C GLU A 257 14.35 4.51 -27.01
N CYS A 258 15.06 3.45 -27.39
CA CYS A 258 16.37 3.03 -26.88
C CYS A 258 17.38 3.09 -28.03
N GLY A 259 18.48 3.81 -27.84
CA GLY A 259 19.52 3.90 -28.88
C GLY A 259 20.68 4.84 -28.58
N GLY A 260 20.63 5.56 -27.46
CA GLY A 260 21.78 6.28 -26.94
C GLY A 260 22.81 5.35 -26.31
N ARG A 261 24.01 5.88 -26.05
CA ARG A 261 25.01 5.20 -25.24
C ARG A 261 24.50 5.07 -23.81
N MET A 262 24.33 3.84 -23.35
CA MET A 262 23.94 3.54 -21.97
C MET A 262 25.10 3.80 -21.01
N ALA A 263 24.89 4.65 -20.00
CA ALA A 263 25.81 4.79 -18.89
C ALA A 263 25.85 3.51 -18.05
N SER A 264 27.05 3.13 -17.58
CA SER A 264 27.23 2.02 -16.64
C SER A 264 27.06 2.43 -15.18
N SER A 265 26.93 3.73 -14.91
CA SER A 265 26.65 4.27 -13.58
C SER A 265 25.70 5.45 -13.66
N ILE A 266 24.73 5.49 -12.74
CA ILE A 266 23.78 6.59 -12.55
C ILE A 266 23.73 6.98 -11.07
N GLU A 267 23.35 8.22 -10.80
CA GLU A 267 23.04 8.73 -9.47
C GLU A 267 21.56 9.12 -9.44
N ILE A 268 20.85 8.74 -8.39
CA ILE A 268 19.40 8.94 -8.29
C ILE A 268 19.08 9.93 -7.18
N SER A 269 18.04 10.72 -7.42
CA SER A 269 17.46 11.64 -6.43
C SER A 269 16.28 11.01 -5.69
N ASP A 270 15.92 11.56 -4.52
CA ASP A 270 14.83 11.05 -3.67
C ASP A 270 13.44 11.07 -4.36
N GLY A 271 13.28 11.82 -5.46
CA GLY A 271 12.01 11.94 -6.18
C GLY A 271 11.73 10.83 -7.18
N ILE A 272 12.64 9.85 -7.32
CA ILE A 272 12.47 8.72 -8.24
C ILE A 272 11.77 7.57 -7.52
N PRO A 273 10.74 6.96 -8.12
CA PRO A 273 10.07 5.79 -7.53
C PRO A 273 11.04 4.66 -7.23
N ALA A 274 11.06 4.18 -5.98
CA ALA A 274 11.97 3.13 -5.56
C ALA A 274 11.76 1.81 -6.32
N GLU A 275 10.51 1.46 -6.65
CA GLU A 275 10.18 0.27 -7.44
C GLU A 275 10.74 0.34 -8.86
N PHE A 276 10.85 1.54 -9.44
CA PHE A 276 11.48 1.70 -10.75
C PHE A 276 12.97 1.39 -10.70
N ILE A 277 13.66 1.86 -9.66
CA ILE A 277 15.07 1.54 -9.43
C ILE A 277 15.24 0.04 -9.14
N ALA A 278 14.32 -0.56 -8.39
CA ALA A 278 14.32 -2.00 -8.14
C ALA A 278 14.17 -2.80 -9.45
N ALA A 279 13.28 -2.38 -10.36
CA ALA A 279 13.15 -2.98 -11.69
C ALA A 279 14.42 -2.81 -12.55
N LEU A 280 15.07 -1.64 -12.51
CA LEU A 280 16.35 -1.41 -13.19
C LEU A 280 17.45 -2.31 -12.65
N THR A 281 17.56 -2.44 -11.32
CA THR A 281 18.51 -3.35 -10.67
C THR A 281 18.24 -4.80 -11.07
N LEU A 282 16.98 -5.22 -11.17
CA LEU A 282 16.59 -6.56 -11.60
C LEU A 282 17.01 -6.85 -13.04
N ALA A 283 16.88 -5.87 -13.94
CA ALA A 283 17.24 -6.01 -15.36
C ALA A 283 18.72 -5.75 -15.66
N ALA A 284 19.47 -5.16 -14.72
CA ALA A 284 20.83 -4.66 -14.95
C ALA A 284 21.82 -5.71 -15.46
N TRP A 285 21.66 -6.98 -15.10
CA TRP A 285 22.51 -8.06 -15.61
C TRP A 285 22.44 -8.25 -17.13
N THR A 286 21.35 -7.80 -17.75
CA THR A 286 21.14 -7.84 -19.21
C THR A 286 21.82 -6.70 -19.96
N TYR A 287 22.28 -5.66 -19.26
CA TYR A 287 22.84 -4.46 -19.88
C TYR A 287 24.29 -4.66 -20.32
N PRO A 288 24.78 -3.96 -21.37
CA PRO A 288 26.10 -4.19 -21.95
C PRO A 288 27.27 -4.13 -20.96
N GLN A 289 27.19 -3.31 -19.91
CA GLN A 289 28.22 -3.15 -18.88
C GLN A 289 27.70 -3.42 -17.45
N GLY A 290 26.48 -3.95 -17.33
CA GLY A 290 25.77 -3.94 -16.05
C GLY A 290 25.28 -2.54 -15.69
N LEU A 291 24.90 -2.34 -14.44
CA LEU A 291 24.52 -1.04 -13.91
C LEU A 291 24.98 -0.87 -12.47
N THR A 292 25.51 0.31 -12.17
CA THR A 292 25.77 0.79 -10.82
C THR A 292 24.88 1.99 -10.51
N ILE A 293 24.07 1.89 -9.47
CA ILE A 293 23.13 2.93 -9.02
C ILE A 293 23.63 3.50 -7.71
N LYS A 294 23.84 4.81 -7.66
CA LYS A 294 24.30 5.54 -6.47
C LYS A 294 23.15 6.34 -5.86
N PHE A 295 23.05 6.32 -4.55
CA PHE A 295 22.00 7.00 -3.78
C PHE A 295 22.55 7.50 -2.45
N THR A 296 21.79 8.36 -1.80
CA THR A 296 22.08 8.89 -0.47
C THR A 296 21.93 7.80 0.59
N GLU A 297 22.74 7.89 1.65
CA GLU A 297 22.59 7.00 2.81
C GLU A 297 21.19 7.18 3.42
N GLY A 298 20.51 6.06 3.72
CA GLY A 298 19.14 6.07 4.22
C GLY A 298 18.06 6.29 3.15
N TRP A 299 18.40 6.15 1.86
CA TRP A 299 17.42 6.22 0.79
C TRP A 299 16.30 5.17 0.97
N HIS A 300 15.05 5.62 0.88
CA HIS A 300 13.84 4.84 1.20
C HIS A 300 13.68 3.55 0.39
N GLY A 301 14.30 3.45 -0.79
CA GLY A 301 14.21 2.26 -1.65
C GLY A 301 15.23 1.16 -1.34
N THR A 302 16.06 1.31 -0.32
CA THR A 302 17.15 0.36 -0.01
C THR A 302 16.64 -1.05 0.30
N ASP A 303 15.49 -1.18 0.96
CA ASP A 303 14.89 -2.48 1.29
C ASP A 303 14.44 -3.24 0.03
N LEU A 304 13.84 -2.55 -0.94
CA LEU A 304 13.47 -3.15 -2.23
C LEU A 304 14.72 -3.62 -3.00
N LEU A 305 15.81 -2.84 -2.95
CA LEU A 305 17.08 -3.26 -3.56
C LEU A 305 17.67 -4.49 -2.87
N ASN A 306 17.56 -4.58 -1.55
CA ASN A 306 18.04 -5.75 -0.81
C ASN A 306 17.31 -7.03 -1.25
N GLU A 307 15.99 -6.96 -1.45
CA GLU A 307 15.21 -8.07 -2.00
C GLU A 307 15.62 -8.45 -3.42
N VAL A 308 15.76 -7.46 -4.32
CA VAL A 308 16.21 -7.69 -5.71
C VAL A 308 17.59 -8.33 -5.72
N VAL A 309 18.53 -7.83 -4.93
CA VAL A 309 19.90 -8.36 -4.82
C VAL A 309 19.89 -9.78 -4.27
N ALA A 310 19.03 -10.10 -3.30
CA ALA A 310 18.88 -11.45 -2.78
C ALA A 310 18.38 -12.43 -3.85
N VAL A 311 17.41 -12.02 -4.67
CA VAL A 311 16.90 -12.84 -5.79
C VAL A 311 17.99 -13.03 -6.86
N LEU A 312 18.66 -11.95 -7.29
CA LEU A 312 19.75 -12.01 -8.27
C LEU A 312 20.89 -12.93 -7.82
N LYS A 313 21.27 -12.87 -6.54
CA LYS A 313 22.29 -13.76 -5.96
C LYS A 313 21.87 -15.24 -6.01
N LYS A 314 20.59 -15.54 -5.76
CA LYS A 314 20.06 -16.91 -5.92
C LYS A 314 20.14 -17.40 -7.37
N CYS A 315 20.12 -16.48 -8.34
CA CYS A 315 20.32 -16.80 -9.76
C CYS A 315 21.78 -16.85 -10.21
N GLY A 316 22.75 -16.75 -9.29
CA GLY A 316 24.19 -16.76 -9.60
C GLY A 316 24.79 -15.40 -10.00
N VAL A 317 24.00 -14.32 -10.01
CA VAL A 317 24.47 -12.97 -10.35
C VAL A 317 25.19 -12.36 -9.14
N LYS A 318 26.42 -11.84 -9.36
CA LYS A 318 27.27 -11.25 -8.31
C LYS A 318 26.86 -9.80 -7.95
N ALA A 319 25.58 -9.59 -7.69
CA ALA A 319 25.03 -8.30 -7.28
C ALA A 319 25.52 -7.89 -5.89
N LYS A 320 25.76 -6.60 -5.68
CA LYS A 320 26.24 -6.00 -4.42
C LYS A 320 25.38 -4.80 -4.05
N LEU A 321 25.11 -4.67 -2.76
CA LEU A 321 24.42 -3.54 -2.16
C LEU A 321 25.26 -3.04 -0.97
N SER A 322 25.50 -1.74 -0.93
CA SER A 322 26.04 -1.00 0.22
C SER A 322 25.02 0.06 0.65
N GLU A 323 25.36 0.86 1.66
CA GLU A 323 24.52 1.95 2.18
C GLU A 323 24.27 3.09 1.16
N THR A 324 25.08 3.18 0.10
CA THR A 324 25.04 4.31 -0.86
C THR A 324 25.13 3.87 -2.33
N GLU A 325 25.27 2.56 -2.59
CA GLU A 325 25.46 2.04 -3.94
C GLU A 325 24.91 0.63 -4.11
N CYS A 326 24.26 0.37 -5.24
CA CYS A 326 23.88 -0.96 -5.71
C CYS A 326 24.53 -1.23 -7.06
N SER A 327 25.29 -2.33 -7.18
CA SER A 327 25.99 -2.69 -8.42
C SER A 327 25.63 -4.10 -8.87
N VAL A 328 25.24 -4.22 -10.13
CA VAL A 328 24.90 -5.50 -10.79
C VAL A 328 25.73 -5.62 -12.08
N PRO A 329 26.64 -6.60 -12.18
CA PRO A 329 27.46 -6.78 -13.37
C PRO A 329 26.66 -7.38 -14.53
N ALA A 330 27.08 -7.08 -15.77
CA ALA A 330 26.61 -7.80 -16.95
C ALA A 330 26.95 -9.28 -16.84
N THR A 331 26.02 -10.17 -17.18
CA THR A 331 26.29 -11.60 -17.32
C THR A 331 25.33 -12.24 -18.31
N LYS A 332 25.77 -13.29 -18.99
CA LYS A 332 24.90 -14.20 -19.76
C LYS A 332 24.62 -15.49 -18.99
N ASP A 333 25.43 -15.77 -17.98
CA ASP A 333 25.37 -16.97 -17.16
C ASP A 333 24.46 -16.70 -15.97
N ILE A 334 23.15 -16.74 -16.20
CA ILE A 334 22.13 -16.69 -15.14
C ILE A 334 21.48 -18.07 -15.02
N THR A 335 21.33 -18.57 -13.79
CA THR A 335 20.72 -19.87 -13.52
C THR A 335 19.54 -19.68 -12.59
N VAL A 336 18.33 -19.66 -13.14
CA VAL A 336 17.11 -19.55 -12.36
C VAL A 336 16.81 -20.92 -11.71
N PRO A 337 16.49 -20.98 -10.40
CA PRO A 337 16.08 -22.23 -9.77
C PRO A 337 14.80 -22.81 -10.40
N GLU A 338 14.71 -24.12 -10.56
CA GLU A 338 13.50 -24.80 -11.08
C GLU A 338 12.27 -24.53 -10.20
N GLN A 339 12.48 -24.36 -8.89
CA GLN A 339 11.43 -24.02 -7.92
C GLN A 339 11.84 -22.81 -7.07
N PRO A 340 11.65 -21.58 -7.58
CA PRO A 340 11.95 -20.38 -6.83
C PRO A 340 11.08 -20.29 -5.56
N SER A 341 11.73 -20.21 -4.40
CA SER A 341 11.03 -20.04 -3.13
C SER A 341 10.72 -18.56 -2.88
N VAL A 342 9.43 -18.29 -2.71
CA VAL A 342 8.88 -17.00 -2.29
C VAL A 342 8.72 -17.00 -0.77
N ALA A 343 9.24 -15.97 -0.12
CA ALA A 343 9.08 -15.73 1.31
C ALA A 343 7.66 -15.22 1.59
N LEU A 344 7.24 -15.34 2.84
CA LEU A 344 5.94 -14.83 3.28
C LEU A 344 5.87 -13.30 3.20
N GLU A 345 4.67 -12.78 2.95
CA GLU A 345 4.35 -11.35 3.03
C GLU A 345 4.25 -10.96 4.52
N PRO A 346 5.24 -10.25 5.10
CA PRO A 346 5.39 -10.14 6.55
C PRO A 346 4.22 -9.41 7.23
N GLU A 347 3.74 -8.30 6.66
CA GLU A 347 2.66 -7.51 7.27
C GLU A 347 1.32 -8.24 7.21
N LEU A 348 0.97 -8.81 6.06
CA LEU A 348 -0.27 -9.57 5.92
C LEU A 348 -0.25 -10.83 6.80
N CYS A 349 0.87 -11.56 6.84
CA CYS A 349 1.02 -12.70 7.73
C CYS A 349 0.95 -12.27 9.20
N ALA A 350 1.57 -11.14 9.57
CA ALA A 350 1.49 -10.62 10.92
C ALA A 350 0.05 -10.26 11.31
N ALA A 351 -0.70 -9.64 10.41
CA ALA A 351 -2.11 -9.36 10.63
C ALA A 351 -2.91 -10.63 10.98
N LEU A 352 -2.65 -11.74 10.30
CA LEU A 352 -3.28 -13.04 10.58
C LEU A 352 -2.74 -13.71 11.86
N LEU A 353 -1.43 -13.63 12.11
CA LEU A 353 -0.78 -14.13 13.34
C LEU A 353 -1.24 -13.37 14.59
N SER A 354 -1.92 -12.23 14.46
CA SER A 354 -2.49 -11.50 15.59
C SER A 354 -3.78 -12.12 16.16
N ILE A 355 -4.45 -13.02 15.42
CA ILE A 355 -5.74 -13.63 15.80
C ILE A 355 -5.74 -14.26 17.22
N PRO A 356 -4.69 -15.00 17.66
CA PRO A 356 -4.62 -15.56 19.01
C PRO A 356 -4.71 -14.53 20.14
N ALA A 357 -4.33 -13.26 19.91
CA ALA A 357 -4.49 -12.20 20.91
C ALA A 357 -5.97 -11.99 21.30
N PHE A 358 -6.88 -12.20 20.36
CA PHE A 358 -8.32 -11.95 20.52
C PHE A 358 -9.11 -13.22 20.85
N SER A 359 -8.68 -14.37 20.31
CA SER A 359 -9.44 -15.63 20.38
C SER A 359 -8.84 -16.68 21.31
N ASN A 360 -7.58 -16.50 21.76
CA ASN A 360 -6.73 -17.56 22.35
C ASN A 360 -6.47 -18.73 21.38
N GLY A 361 -5.69 -19.73 21.80
CA GLY A 361 -5.31 -20.85 20.95
C GLY A 361 -4.07 -20.54 20.10
N GLN A 362 -3.99 -21.11 18.90
CA GLN A 362 -2.83 -21.01 18.03
C GLN A 362 -3.19 -20.81 16.55
N VAL A 363 -2.32 -20.09 15.84
CA VAL A 363 -2.32 -19.96 14.38
C VAL A 363 -0.93 -20.35 13.88
N THR A 364 -0.85 -21.27 12.94
CA THR A 364 0.41 -21.63 12.28
C THR A 364 0.31 -21.29 10.80
N ILE A 365 1.28 -20.52 10.31
CA ILE A 365 1.44 -20.18 8.91
C ILE A 365 2.66 -20.93 8.37
N ASN A 366 2.46 -21.77 7.35
CA ASN A 366 3.56 -22.43 6.65
C ASN A 366 4.22 -21.44 5.68
N GLY A 367 5.55 -21.47 5.62
CA GLY A 367 6.35 -20.62 4.75
C GLY A 367 7.64 -20.15 5.41
N SER A 368 8.47 -19.46 4.63
CA SER A 368 9.71 -18.86 5.15
C SER A 368 9.45 -17.42 5.56
N TRP A 369 9.69 -17.10 6.83
CA TRP A 369 9.71 -15.70 7.27
C TRP A 369 10.86 -14.95 6.57
N PRO A 370 10.61 -13.77 5.97
CA PRO A 370 11.65 -12.98 5.34
C PRO A 370 12.62 -12.36 6.36
N LYS A 371 13.78 -11.93 5.88
CA LYS A 371 14.76 -11.13 6.65
C LYS A 371 14.78 -9.73 6.06
N SER A 372 13.99 -8.83 6.64
CA SER A 372 13.89 -7.41 6.26
C SER A 372 13.48 -6.57 7.47
N ALA A 373 13.68 -5.25 7.40
CA ALA A 373 13.28 -4.33 8.47
C ALA A 373 11.76 -4.41 8.73
N VAL A 374 10.94 -4.43 7.67
CA VAL A 374 9.48 -4.65 7.75
C VAL A 374 9.13 -5.93 8.51
N ALA A 375 9.86 -7.02 8.27
CA ALA A 375 9.60 -8.30 8.94
C ALA A 375 9.96 -8.28 10.43
N GLU A 376 10.99 -7.53 10.81
CA GLU A 376 11.39 -7.33 12.21
C GLU A 376 10.37 -6.45 12.95
N ASP A 377 9.97 -5.34 12.34
CA ASP A 377 8.98 -4.39 12.89
C ASP A 377 7.59 -5.04 13.03
N ALA A 378 7.21 -5.90 12.08
CA ALA A 378 5.98 -6.69 12.16
C ALA A 378 5.98 -7.67 13.34
N LEU A 379 7.11 -8.34 13.60
CA LEU A 379 7.25 -9.21 14.77
C LEU A 379 7.23 -8.42 16.08
N GLN A 380 7.84 -7.24 16.09
CA GLN A 380 7.84 -6.36 17.27
C GLN A 380 6.41 -5.87 17.58
N THR A 381 5.65 -5.49 16.57
CA THR A 381 4.22 -5.12 16.69
C THR A 381 3.41 -6.24 17.34
N LEU A 382 3.59 -7.49 16.90
CA LEU A 382 2.90 -8.65 17.47
C LEU A 382 3.27 -8.90 18.93
N LYS A 383 4.56 -8.85 19.26
CA LYS A 383 5.05 -9.01 20.63
C LYS A 383 4.47 -7.95 21.56
N ASN A 384 4.47 -6.68 21.12
CA ASN A 384 3.89 -5.57 21.89
C ASN A 384 2.38 -5.77 22.11
N GLY A 385 1.68 -6.37 21.13
CA GLY A 385 0.28 -6.75 21.22
C GLY A 385 -0.02 -8.00 22.07
N GLY A 386 0.98 -8.58 22.75
CA GLY A 386 0.81 -9.75 23.59
C GLY A 386 0.66 -11.05 22.79
N VAL A 387 1.33 -11.16 21.64
CA VAL A 387 1.40 -12.39 20.85
C VAL A 387 2.78 -13.01 21.00
N ASN A 388 2.83 -14.28 21.38
CA ASN A 388 4.07 -15.06 21.37
C ASN A 388 4.26 -15.68 19.98
N ILE A 389 5.44 -15.49 19.38
CA ILE A 389 5.77 -15.95 18.04
C ILE A 389 6.95 -16.91 18.08
N GLU A 390 6.73 -18.11 17.54
CA GLU A 390 7.76 -19.12 17.33
C GLU A 390 8.03 -19.30 15.84
N ILE A 391 9.25 -19.01 15.40
CA ILE A 391 9.67 -19.15 14.01
C ILE A 391 10.50 -20.42 13.88
N SER A 392 9.99 -21.38 13.12
CA SER A 392 10.65 -22.63 12.76
C SER A 392 11.08 -22.62 11.28
N LYS A 393 11.84 -23.64 10.87
CA LYS A 393 12.21 -23.80 9.46
C LYS A 393 10.96 -24.18 8.64
N GLY A 394 10.35 -23.19 8.00
CA GLY A 394 9.19 -23.38 7.12
C GLY A 394 7.83 -23.18 7.79
N SER A 395 7.77 -22.68 9.03
CA SER A 395 6.50 -22.31 9.66
C SER A 395 6.68 -21.24 10.74
N ILE A 396 5.63 -20.45 10.96
CA ILE A 396 5.54 -19.44 12.00
C ILE A 396 4.29 -19.72 12.80
N THR A 397 4.44 -19.95 14.10
CA THR A 397 3.34 -20.23 15.02
C THR A 397 3.14 -19.04 15.95
N ALA A 398 1.91 -18.56 16.02
CA ALA A 398 1.47 -17.54 16.96
C ALA A 398 0.57 -18.14 18.03
N THR A 399 0.80 -17.76 19.27
CA THR A 399 -0.06 -18.07 20.42
C THR A 399 -0.29 -16.81 21.24
N LYS A 400 -1.29 -16.83 22.11
CA LYS A 400 -1.50 -15.73 23.04
C LYS A 400 -0.37 -15.69 24.08
N GLY A 401 0.29 -14.54 24.19
CA GLY A 401 1.28 -14.23 25.21
C GLY A 401 0.77 -13.23 26.24
N GLU A 402 1.70 -12.68 27.02
CA GLU A 402 1.44 -11.57 27.94
C GLU A 402 1.67 -10.24 27.22
N ALA A 403 0.72 -9.31 27.34
CA ALA A 403 0.90 -7.95 26.83
C ALA A 403 1.90 -7.18 27.70
N ALA A 404 2.64 -6.25 27.10
CA ALA A 404 3.53 -5.36 27.83
C ALA A 404 2.77 -4.51 28.85
N ALA A 405 3.36 -4.28 30.03
CA ALA A 405 2.75 -3.47 31.11
C ALA A 405 2.41 -2.04 30.65
N GLU A 406 3.25 -1.47 29.78
CA GLU A 406 2.96 -0.27 28.99
C GLU A 406 2.98 -0.69 27.52
N THR A 407 1.82 -0.65 26.86
CA THR A 407 1.69 -1.05 25.46
C THR A 407 1.91 0.16 24.55
N SER A 408 2.95 0.11 23.73
CA SER A 408 3.24 1.13 22.71
C SER A 408 3.46 0.44 21.36
N PHE A 409 2.91 1.02 20.31
CA PHE A 409 3.08 0.53 18.94
C PHE A 409 3.86 1.56 18.14
N ASP A 410 5.05 1.15 17.73
CA ASP A 410 5.85 1.82 16.73
C ASP A 410 5.92 0.89 15.53
N PHE A 411 5.41 1.33 14.39
CA PHE A 411 5.33 0.50 13.20
C PHE A 411 6.63 0.44 12.41
N GLY A 412 7.63 1.29 12.71
CA GLY A 412 8.89 1.33 11.96
C GLY A 412 8.61 1.41 10.45
N ASN A 413 8.97 0.35 9.72
CA ASN A 413 8.74 0.19 8.28
C ASN A 413 7.45 -0.59 7.94
N ALA A 414 6.83 -1.24 8.92
CA ALA A 414 5.61 -2.04 8.78
C ALA A 414 4.33 -1.18 8.91
N HIS A 415 4.23 -0.13 8.10
CA HIS A 415 3.17 0.87 8.22
C HIS A 415 1.76 0.33 7.94
N ASP A 416 1.60 -0.69 7.10
CA ASP A 416 0.29 -1.26 6.76
C ASP A 416 -0.33 -2.00 7.95
N LEU A 417 0.47 -2.37 8.95
CA LEU A 417 -0.02 -2.93 10.22
C LEU A 417 -0.71 -1.92 11.12
N PHE A 418 -0.71 -0.61 10.82
CA PHE A 418 -1.33 0.40 11.65
C PHE A 418 -2.77 0.05 12.12
N PRO A 419 -3.71 -0.37 11.23
CA PRO A 419 -5.06 -0.75 11.65
C PRO A 419 -5.08 -1.95 12.60
N VAL A 420 -4.20 -2.93 12.39
CA VAL A 420 -4.06 -4.12 13.25
C VAL A 420 -3.47 -3.73 14.60
N GLY A 421 -2.48 -2.84 14.61
CA GLY A 421 -1.92 -2.25 15.83
C GLY A 421 -2.97 -1.53 16.66
N LEU A 422 -3.88 -0.77 16.03
CA LEU A 422 -5.02 -0.18 16.73
C LEU A 422 -5.95 -1.23 17.36
N ALA A 423 -6.24 -2.32 16.65
CA ALA A 423 -7.04 -3.41 17.21
C ALA A 423 -6.34 -4.05 18.43
N LEU A 424 -5.01 -4.27 18.36
CA LEU A 424 -4.21 -4.80 19.46
C LEU A 424 -4.15 -3.82 20.65
N ALA A 425 -4.00 -2.53 20.38
CA ALA A 425 -4.04 -1.47 21.40
C ALA A 425 -5.40 -1.40 22.12
N ILE A 426 -6.49 -1.61 21.39
CA ILE A 426 -7.82 -1.72 21.99
C ILE A 426 -7.95 -3.00 22.83
N ASN A 427 -7.37 -4.11 22.35
CA ASN A 427 -7.43 -5.41 23.03
C ASN A 427 -6.63 -5.45 24.35
N SER A 428 -5.57 -4.65 24.49
CA SER A 428 -4.78 -4.56 25.73
C SER A 428 -5.58 -4.02 26.91
N ARG A 429 -6.64 -3.23 26.65
CA ARG A 429 -7.46 -2.52 27.65
C ARG A 429 -6.65 -1.58 28.54
N SER A 430 -5.48 -1.15 28.08
CA SER A 430 -4.66 -0.10 28.70
C SER A 430 -4.71 1.18 27.86
N GLU A 431 -4.16 2.25 28.41
CA GLU A 431 -3.74 3.39 27.59
C GLU A 431 -2.56 2.94 26.71
N CYS A 432 -2.61 3.28 25.42
CA CYS A 432 -1.62 2.85 24.44
C CYS A 432 -1.18 4.02 23.56
N LYS A 433 0.12 4.16 23.36
CA LYS A 433 0.67 5.11 22.38
C LYS A 433 0.90 4.41 21.04
N VAL A 434 0.62 5.13 19.97
CA VAL A 434 0.77 4.65 18.60
C VAL A 434 1.50 5.74 17.80
N SER A 435 2.64 5.40 17.23
CA SER A 435 3.57 6.33 16.55
C SER A 435 4.00 5.79 15.17
N ASN A 436 4.72 6.62 14.41
CA ASN A 436 5.29 6.30 13.09
C ASN A 436 4.26 5.89 12.04
N ILE A 437 3.21 6.70 11.91
CA ILE A 437 2.17 6.55 10.89
C ILE A 437 2.49 7.51 9.74
N ALA A 438 3.24 7.04 8.75
CA ALA A 438 3.73 7.88 7.66
C ALA A 438 2.60 8.38 6.72
N ASP A 439 1.59 7.55 6.49
CA ASP A 439 0.47 7.88 5.60
C ASP A 439 -0.61 8.68 6.34
N LYS A 440 -0.73 9.97 6.00
CA LYS A 440 -1.74 10.89 6.56
C LYS A 440 -3.18 10.49 6.22
N VAL A 441 -3.43 9.83 5.09
CA VAL A 441 -4.75 9.33 4.73
C VAL A 441 -5.08 8.13 5.60
N MET A 442 -4.15 7.19 5.73
CA MET A 442 -4.33 6.02 6.59
C MET A 442 -4.52 6.43 8.06
N PHE A 443 -3.77 7.43 8.53
CA PHE A 443 -3.91 8.02 9.86
C PHE A 443 -5.35 8.51 10.14
N GLU A 444 -5.91 9.32 9.23
CA GLU A 444 -7.27 9.85 9.39
C GLU A 444 -8.33 8.73 9.30
N GLN A 445 -8.10 7.70 8.48
CA GLN A 445 -8.96 6.52 8.44
C GLN A 445 -8.90 5.72 9.76
N GLY A 446 -7.75 5.66 10.41
CA GLY A 446 -7.56 5.10 11.75
C GLY A 446 -8.39 5.83 12.80
N ILE A 447 -8.36 7.17 12.76
CA ILE A 447 -9.19 8.02 13.62
C ILE A 447 -10.68 7.74 13.37
N GLU A 448 -11.12 7.70 12.11
CA GLU A 448 -12.50 7.38 11.75
C GLU A 448 -12.93 6.01 12.33
N MET A 449 -12.05 5.01 12.27
CA MET A 449 -12.29 3.69 12.85
C MET A 449 -12.51 3.79 14.37
N LEU A 450 -11.67 4.52 15.11
CA LEU A 450 -11.82 4.71 16.56
C LEU A 450 -13.12 5.43 16.92
N GLU A 451 -13.47 6.49 16.18
CA GLU A 451 -14.72 7.22 16.38
C GLU A 451 -15.96 6.34 16.11
N ARG A 452 -15.89 5.47 15.10
CA ARG A 452 -16.94 4.48 14.80
C ARG A 452 -17.08 3.43 15.89
N LEU A 453 -15.96 3.01 16.47
CA LEU A 453 -15.90 2.08 17.60
C LEU A 453 -16.29 2.72 18.95
N GLY A 454 -16.43 4.05 18.98
CA GLY A 454 -16.71 4.81 20.21
C GLY A 454 -15.55 4.79 21.21
N ILE A 455 -14.33 4.55 20.74
CA ILE A 455 -13.10 4.59 21.53
C ILE A 455 -12.60 6.02 21.61
N LYS A 456 -12.19 6.44 22.81
CA LYS A 456 -11.62 7.77 23.03
C LYS A 456 -10.14 7.75 22.67
N TYR A 457 -9.65 8.87 22.15
CA TYR A 457 -8.25 9.04 21.79
C TYR A 457 -7.80 10.48 22.02
N GLU A 458 -6.49 10.66 22.14
CA GLU A 458 -5.83 11.96 22.14
C GLU A 458 -4.93 12.06 20.91
N ARG A 459 -5.03 13.17 20.16
CA ARG A 459 -4.33 13.37 18.90
C ARG A 459 -3.10 14.25 19.12
N GLY A 460 -1.93 13.71 18.81
CA GLY A 460 -0.68 14.45 18.62
C GLY A 460 -0.47 14.85 17.15
N GLU A 461 0.70 15.41 16.83
CA GLU A 461 1.05 15.77 15.44
C GLU A 461 1.31 14.52 14.56
N GLU A 462 2.03 13.53 15.10
CA GLU A 462 2.36 12.26 14.43
C GLU A 462 2.13 11.03 15.34
N GLU A 463 1.44 11.25 16.46
CA GLU A 463 1.16 10.23 17.47
C GLU A 463 -0.33 10.19 17.80
N LEU A 464 -0.78 9.03 18.23
CA LEU A 464 -2.14 8.79 18.69
C LEU A 464 -2.11 8.04 20.02
N THR A 465 -2.72 8.61 21.05
CA THR A 465 -2.94 7.92 22.32
C THR A 465 -4.34 7.31 22.31
N VAL A 466 -4.44 5.99 22.36
CA VAL A 466 -5.71 5.26 22.42
C VAL A 466 -6.04 4.97 23.88
N LEU A 467 -7.24 5.37 24.31
CA LEU A 467 -7.71 5.18 25.68
C LEU A 467 -8.62 3.93 25.79
N PRO A 468 -8.58 3.20 26.92
CA PRO A 468 -9.40 2.02 27.09
C PRO A 468 -10.89 2.37 27.09
N GLY A 469 -11.69 1.55 26.41
CA GLY A 469 -13.12 1.80 26.25
C GLY A 469 -13.92 0.57 25.84
N ARG A 470 -15.25 0.66 25.98
CA ARG A 470 -16.15 -0.38 25.48
C ARG A 470 -16.48 -0.09 24.02
N LEU A 471 -16.30 -1.10 23.17
CA LEU A 471 -16.62 -1.00 21.76
C LEU A 471 -18.12 -0.83 21.54
N LYS A 472 -18.46 0.15 20.71
CA LYS A 472 -19.79 0.40 20.16
C LYS A 472 -19.67 0.30 18.66
N TRP A 473 -20.68 -0.25 18.00
CA TRP A 473 -20.64 -0.26 16.54
C TRP A 473 -22.05 -0.36 15.99
N ASP A 474 -22.47 0.71 15.37
CA ASP A 474 -23.88 0.93 15.05
C ASP A 474 -24.10 1.06 13.54
N GLU A 475 -23.04 0.92 12.73
CA GLU A 475 -23.04 1.17 11.29
C GLU A 475 -22.09 0.24 10.55
N ALA A 476 -22.49 -0.24 9.38
CA ALA A 476 -21.54 -0.86 8.47
C ALA A 476 -20.51 0.15 7.95
N TRP A 477 -19.26 -0.26 7.83
CA TRP A 477 -18.20 0.58 7.31
C TRP A 477 -17.42 -0.18 6.25
N SER A 478 -17.35 0.40 5.05
CA SER A 478 -16.49 -0.12 3.99
C SER A 478 -15.04 0.12 4.41
N ALA A 479 -14.34 -0.95 4.76
CA ALA A 479 -12.93 -0.87 5.09
C ALA A 479 -12.14 -0.26 3.91
N PRO A 480 -11.35 0.79 4.13
CA PRO A 480 -10.65 1.49 3.05
C PRO A 480 -9.48 0.67 2.51
N THR A 481 -8.89 -0.20 3.32
CA THR A 481 -7.85 -1.15 2.91
C THR A 481 -8.13 -2.54 3.50
N PRO A 482 -7.51 -3.61 2.95
CA PRO A 482 -7.63 -4.96 3.51
C PRO A 482 -7.24 -5.03 4.99
N PHE A 483 -6.21 -4.28 5.43
CA PHE A 483 -5.77 -4.25 6.83
C PHE A 483 -6.81 -3.69 7.78
N PHE A 484 -7.58 -2.66 7.38
CA PHE A 484 -8.74 -2.22 8.15
C PHE A 484 -9.82 -3.30 8.23
N GLY A 485 -10.05 -4.04 7.14
CA GLY A 485 -11.00 -5.16 7.14
C GLY A 485 -10.58 -6.26 8.13
N ILE A 486 -9.30 -6.61 8.14
CA ILE A 486 -8.73 -7.58 9.09
C ILE A 486 -8.86 -7.05 10.53
N ALA A 487 -8.50 -5.79 10.79
CA ALA A 487 -8.62 -5.17 12.10
C ALA A 487 -10.07 -5.21 12.64
N LEU A 488 -11.06 -4.88 11.80
CA LEU A 488 -12.48 -5.01 12.15
C LEU A 488 -12.90 -6.46 12.43
N GLY A 489 -12.37 -7.41 11.66
CA GLY A 489 -12.55 -8.84 11.90
C GLY A 489 -11.99 -9.28 13.26
N LEU A 490 -10.79 -8.84 13.62
CA LEU A 490 -10.17 -9.08 14.93
C LEU A 490 -11.03 -8.50 16.06
N MET A 491 -11.48 -7.26 15.91
CA MET A 491 -12.35 -6.60 16.90
C MET A 491 -13.74 -7.25 17.02
N ALA A 492 -14.18 -8.02 16.02
CA ALA A 492 -15.45 -8.74 16.08
C ALA A 492 -15.43 -9.87 17.13
N TRP A 493 -14.26 -10.38 17.54
CA TRP A 493 -14.15 -11.26 18.72
C TRP A 493 -14.44 -10.52 20.02
N MET A 494 -14.05 -9.25 20.13
CA MET A 494 -14.33 -8.42 21.32
C MET A 494 -15.78 -7.94 21.34
N ARG A 495 -16.31 -7.59 20.15
CA ARG A 495 -17.67 -7.10 19.98
C ARG A 495 -18.32 -7.74 18.75
N PRO A 496 -19.03 -8.86 18.93
CA PRO A 496 -19.75 -9.52 17.84
C PRO A 496 -20.74 -8.58 17.14
N GLY A 497 -20.95 -8.79 15.84
CA GLY A 497 -21.88 -8.00 15.04
C GLY A 497 -21.24 -6.77 14.39
N ILE A 498 -19.91 -6.70 14.28
CA ILE A 498 -19.25 -5.67 13.46
C ILE A 498 -19.58 -5.97 12.01
N SER A 499 -20.10 -4.97 11.30
CA SER A 499 -20.55 -5.08 9.92
C SER A 499 -19.67 -4.25 9.00
N MET A 500 -19.33 -4.78 7.83
CA MET A 500 -18.67 -4.04 6.73
C MET A 500 -19.63 -3.85 5.56
#